data_AF-A0A838D0K5-F1
#
_entry.id   AF-A0A838D0K5-F1
#
_cell.length_a   1.000
_cell.length_b   1.000
_cell.length_c   1.000
_cell.angle_alpha   90.00
_cell.angle_beta   90.00
_cell.angle_gamma   90.00
#
_symmetry.space_group_name_H-M   'P 1'
#
loop_
_entity.id
_entity.type
_entity.pdbx_description
1 polymer ?
#
loop_
_entity_poly.entity_id
_entity_poly.type
_entity_poly.pdbx_seq_one_letter_code
_entity_poly.pdbx_strand_id
1 'polypeptide(L)'
;NAVAGDDLSGAVGLTQILAETGQNLLDMEIDVERSEELTADIAEAFDDDDPERADRLRARRQVVDPRFDPEQALAATARYIRFARGELGRDDLSVVSYHMGVGNLTDVLDLYGDDDASYAQVYFDSSPRNKQDAYRKLVSLGDDSQTYLWRVGAAQDIMALWRSDPADLQRLQTLHDEKNSAEEVLRPESDTEVLEDGEALEDAYASDDLLALDAERMAGAGLRIDEDMGELAEDLDRETELYRGLRPQALATLLYMGTAARQIAGADPLVVTSTARDLDYQEAIIEDGNPEATRDYSLHTTGFSFDIERRYRSEAQSLAFQFLLDRLQSLNLIAWVREPAAIHVTVGPEGEELLGVLEAG
;
A
#
# COMPACT_ATOMS: atom_id res chain seq x y z
N ASN A 1 16.53 -3.48 -21.33
CA ASN A 1 17.07 -3.36 -19.95
C ASN A 1 16.56 -2.06 -19.37
N ALA A 2 16.04 -2.10 -18.15
CA ALA A 2 15.47 -0.95 -17.47
C ALA A 2 16.56 0.10 -17.15
N VAL A 3 16.20 1.36 -17.36
CA VAL A 3 16.99 2.55 -16.97
C VAL A 3 16.04 3.41 -16.15
N ALA A 4 16.41 3.74 -14.90
CA ALA A 4 15.65 4.68 -14.10
C ALA A 4 16.09 6.11 -14.44
N GLY A 5 15.45 6.69 -15.46
CA GLY A 5 15.74 8.05 -15.97
C GLY A 5 16.54 8.06 -17.29
N ASP A 6 16.90 9.26 -17.74
CA ASP A 6 17.63 9.45 -19.01
C ASP A 6 19.16 9.46 -18.84
N ASP A 7 19.65 9.32 -17.61
CA ASP A 7 21.07 9.43 -17.24
C ASP A 7 21.62 8.08 -16.74
N LEU A 8 22.68 7.58 -17.38
CA LEU A 8 23.30 6.29 -17.02
C LEU A 8 24.26 6.38 -15.83
N SER A 9 24.50 7.58 -15.28
CA SER A 9 25.13 7.76 -13.98
C SER A 9 24.25 7.20 -12.84
N GLY A 10 22.94 7.20 -13.05
CA GLY A 10 21.93 6.64 -12.16
C GLY A 10 21.90 5.11 -12.13
N ALA A 11 20.81 4.59 -11.58
CA ALA A 11 20.60 3.16 -11.39
C ALA A 11 20.17 2.51 -12.71
N VAL A 12 20.91 1.50 -13.16
CA VAL A 12 20.64 0.84 -14.45
C VAL A 12 20.73 -0.68 -14.36
N GLY A 13 20.19 -1.34 -15.37
CA GLY A 13 20.32 -2.79 -15.54
C GLY A 13 19.31 -3.58 -14.72
N LEU A 14 19.54 -4.90 -14.66
CA LEU A 14 18.60 -5.84 -14.03
C LEU A 14 18.37 -5.54 -12.55
N THR A 15 19.43 -5.16 -11.84
CA THR A 15 19.39 -4.97 -10.38
C THR A 15 19.57 -3.51 -9.98
N GLN A 16 19.43 -2.57 -10.91
CA GLN A 16 19.41 -1.12 -10.63
C GLN A 16 20.64 -0.65 -9.82
N ILE A 17 21.84 -0.89 -10.35
CA ILE A 17 23.10 -0.52 -9.69
C ILE A 17 23.52 0.89 -10.14
N LEU A 18 23.80 1.78 -9.18
CA LEU A 18 24.42 3.09 -9.43
C LEU A 18 25.85 2.94 -9.96
N ALA A 19 26.27 3.81 -10.88
CA ALA A 19 27.61 3.76 -11.45
C ALA A 19 28.70 3.85 -10.37
N GLU A 20 28.55 4.81 -9.44
CA GLU A 20 29.49 5.02 -8.33
C GLU A 20 29.58 3.79 -7.42
N THR A 21 28.44 3.20 -7.04
CA THR A 21 28.42 1.96 -6.25
C THR A 21 29.08 0.80 -6.99
N GLY A 22 28.79 0.66 -8.29
CA GLY A 22 29.39 -0.35 -9.15
C GLY A 22 30.91 -0.29 -9.17
N GLN A 23 31.46 0.91 -9.36
CA GLN A 23 32.91 1.14 -9.44
C GLN A 23 33.59 1.05 -8.07
N ASN A 24 33.06 1.70 -7.05
CA ASN A 24 33.74 1.88 -5.76
C ASN A 24 33.58 0.69 -4.81
N LEU A 25 32.45 -0.02 -4.89
CA LEU A 25 32.10 -1.09 -3.95
C LEU A 25 32.03 -2.46 -4.60
N LEU A 26 31.56 -2.54 -5.86
CA LEU A 26 31.20 -3.81 -6.49
C LEU A 26 32.21 -4.31 -7.52
N ASP A 27 33.35 -3.64 -7.67
CA ASP A 27 34.44 -4.05 -8.57
C ASP A 27 33.95 -4.19 -10.03
N MET A 28 33.19 -3.20 -10.50
CA MET A 28 32.69 -3.13 -11.87
C MET A 28 33.41 -2.04 -12.65
N GLU A 29 33.96 -2.40 -13.80
CA GLU A 29 34.52 -1.43 -14.76
C GLU A 29 33.38 -0.81 -15.57
N ILE A 30 32.97 0.41 -15.23
CA ILE A 30 31.82 1.08 -15.87
C ILE A 30 32.31 2.32 -16.59
N ASP A 31 32.16 2.35 -17.91
CA ASP A 31 32.37 3.51 -18.77
C ASP A 31 31.01 4.13 -19.15
N VAL A 32 30.57 5.10 -18.34
CA VAL A 32 29.23 5.72 -18.49
C VAL A 32 29.10 6.43 -19.84
N GLU A 33 30.08 7.23 -20.23
CA GLU A 33 30.08 7.99 -21.48
C GLU A 33 29.95 7.04 -22.68
N ARG A 34 30.76 5.98 -22.71
CA ARG A 34 30.67 5.01 -23.82
C ARG A 34 29.37 4.20 -23.79
N SER A 35 28.83 3.93 -22.61
CA SER A 35 27.54 3.25 -22.43
C SER A 35 26.37 4.08 -22.97
N GLU A 36 26.42 5.40 -22.79
CA GLU A 36 25.43 6.36 -23.33
C GLU A 36 25.48 6.41 -24.85
N GLU A 37 26.67 6.55 -25.44
CA GLU A 37 26.85 6.52 -26.90
C GLU A 37 26.28 5.23 -27.50
N LEU A 38 26.60 4.07 -26.91
CA LEU A 38 26.08 2.78 -27.36
C LEU A 38 24.56 2.68 -27.18
N THR A 39 24.00 3.32 -26.16
CA THR A 39 22.54 3.33 -25.93
C THR A 39 21.83 4.14 -27.01
N ALA A 40 22.38 5.29 -27.41
CA ALA A 40 21.87 6.07 -28.55
C ALA A 40 21.99 5.28 -29.87
N ASP A 41 23.15 4.66 -30.13
CA ASP A 41 23.35 3.82 -31.32
C ASP A 41 22.37 2.62 -31.38
N ILE A 42 22.03 2.04 -30.22
CA ILE A 42 21.05 0.96 -30.12
C ILE A 42 19.65 1.46 -30.50
N ALA A 43 19.26 2.64 -30.01
CA ALA A 43 17.97 3.24 -30.35
C ALA A 43 17.87 3.52 -31.85
N GLU A 44 18.91 4.11 -32.46
CA GLU A 44 18.98 4.34 -33.90
C GLU A 44 18.86 3.02 -34.69
N ALA A 45 19.52 1.96 -34.26
CA ALA A 45 19.40 0.65 -34.92
C ALA A 45 17.98 0.06 -34.87
N PHE A 46 17.17 0.40 -33.85
CA PHE A 46 15.75 0.04 -33.83
C PHE A 46 14.93 0.87 -34.79
N ASP A 47 15.19 2.18 -34.87
CA ASP A 47 14.52 3.07 -35.81
C ASP A 47 14.80 2.68 -37.27
N ASP A 48 15.99 2.13 -37.53
CA ASP A 48 16.43 1.62 -38.83
C ASP A 48 15.93 0.18 -39.14
N ASP A 49 15.17 -0.47 -38.25
CA ASP A 49 14.73 -1.88 -38.36
C ASP A 49 15.92 -2.88 -38.57
N ASP A 50 17.06 -2.62 -37.91
CA ASP A 50 18.26 -3.47 -37.95
C ASP A 50 18.52 -4.16 -36.59
N PRO A 51 17.80 -5.26 -36.29
CA PRO A 51 17.94 -5.97 -35.02
C PRO A 51 19.33 -6.58 -34.82
N GLU A 52 20.01 -6.97 -35.90
CA GLU A 52 21.35 -7.56 -35.79
C GLU A 52 22.39 -6.52 -35.35
N ARG A 53 22.30 -5.27 -35.86
CA ARG A 53 23.11 -4.15 -35.39
C ARG A 53 22.81 -3.84 -33.93
N ALA A 54 21.53 -3.78 -33.55
CA ALA A 54 21.13 -3.52 -32.16
C ALA A 54 21.73 -4.57 -31.20
N ASP A 55 21.69 -5.86 -31.56
CA ASP A 55 22.23 -6.93 -30.72
C ASP A 55 23.76 -6.88 -30.60
N ARG A 56 24.47 -6.57 -31.70
CA ARG A 56 25.93 -6.35 -31.64
C ARG A 56 26.28 -5.17 -30.74
N LEU A 57 25.52 -4.08 -30.80
CA LEU A 57 25.75 -2.90 -29.96
C LEU A 57 25.44 -3.17 -28.49
N ARG A 58 24.39 -3.94 -28.18
CA ARG A 58 24.10 -4.41 -26.81
C ARG A 58 25.22 -5.25 -26.23
N ALA A 59 25.75 -6.20 -27.00
CA ALA A 59 26.89 -7.01 -26.56
C ALA A 59 28.12 -6.14 -26.29
N ARG A 60 28.37 -5.10 -27.11
CA ARG A 60 29.44 -4.12 -26.84
C ARG A 60 29.17 -3.30 -25.58
N ARG A 61 27.92 -2.91 -25.33
CA ARG A 61 27.55 -2.15 -24.13
C ARG A 61 27.79 -2.96 -22.86
N GLN A 62 27.48 -4.25 -22.88
CA GLN A 62 27.74 -5.14 -21.73
C GLN A 62 29.22 -5.25 -21.35
N VAL A 63 30.14 -5.10 -22.32
CA VAL A 63 31.58 -5.13 -22.06
C VAL A 63 32.07 -3.84 -21.39
N VAL A 64 31.55 -2.69 -21.80
CA VAL A 64 31.96 -1.37 -21.24
C VAL A 64 31.17 -0.97 -20.01
N ASP A 65 29.99 -1.56 -19.81
CA ASP A 65 29.11 -1.34 -18.67
C ASP A 65 28.47 -2.68 -18.23
N PRO A 66 29.16 -3.41 -17.35
CA PRO A 66 28.71 -4.70 -16.84
C PRO A 66 27.38 -4.68 -16.10
N ARG A 67 26.81 -3.50 -15.78
CA ARG A 67 25.45 -3.40 -15.21
C ARG A 67 24.38 -3.90 -16.19
N PHE A 68 24.67 -3.88 -17.49
CA PHE A 68 23.79 -4.42 -18.53
C PHE A 68 23.99 -5.92 -18.82
N ASP A 69 25.00 -6.55 -18.22
CA ASP A 69 25.23 -7.99 -18.25
C ASP A 69 24.50 -8.64 -17.05
N PRO A 70 23.50 -9.52 -17.28
CA PRO A 70 22.72 -10.11 -16.18
C PRO A 70 23.55 -10.92 -15.18
N GLU A 71 24.55 -11.67 -15.64
CA GLU A 71 25.37 -12.51 -14.77
C GLU A 71 26.25 -11.63 -13.87
N GLN A 72 26.88 -10.62 -14.46
CA GLN A 72 27.72 -9.68 -13.71
C GLN A 72 26.91 -8.80 -12.76
N ALA A 73 25.72 -8.33 -13.17
CA ALA A 73 24.82 -7.55 -12.30
C ALA A 73 24.33 -8.36 -11.09
N LEU A 74 23.98 -9.65 -11.27
CA LEU A 74 23.61 -10.53 -10.16
C LEU A 74 24.80 -10.82 -9.23
N ALA A 75 25.98 -11.06 -9.79
CA ALA A 75 27.19 -11.26 -8.99
C ALA A 75 27.54 -10.01 -8.17
N ALA A 76 27.40 -8.81 -8.74
CA ALA A 76 27.58 -7.54 -8.06
C ALA A 76 26.55 -7.34 -6.94
N THR A 77 25.28 -7.66 -7.19
CA THR A 77 24.21 -7.62 -6.18
C THR A 77 24.52 -8.55 -5.00
N ALA A 78 25.00 -9.76 -5.26
CA ALA A 78 25.41 -10.69 -4.21
C ALA A 78 26.61 -10.17 -3.39
N ARG A 79 27.54 -9.43 -4.02
CA ARG A 79 28.63 -8.74 -3.31
C ARG A 79 28.08 -7.64 -2.40
N TYR A 80 27.14 -6.83 -2.90
CA TYR A 80 26.48 -5.78 -2.11
C TYR A 80 25.79 -6.37 -0.87
N ILE A 81 24.92 -7.38 -1.04
CA ILE A 81 24.16 -7.98 0.06
C ILE A 81 25.10 -8.58 1.12
N ARG A 82 26.21 -9.20 0.70
CA ARG A 82 27.22 -9.72 1.64
C ARG A 82 27.93 -8.60 2.40
N PHE A 83 28.27 -7.50 1.74
CA PHE A 83 28.84 -6.32 2.37
C PHE A 83 27.85 -5.74 3.39
N ALA A 84 26.61 -5.46 2.97
CA ALA A 84 25.57 -4.90 3.83
C ALA A 84 25.27 -5.80 5.04
N ARG A 85 25.22 -7.12 4.87
CA ARG A 85 25.08 -8.07 5.98
C ARG A 85 26.25 -8.00 6.96
N GLY A 86 27.48 -7.76 6.47
CA GLY A 86 28.66 -7.58 7.31
C GLY A 86 28.56 -6.35 8.21
N GLU A 87 27.99 -5.26 7.69
CA GLU A 87 27.81 -3.99 8.40
C GLU A 87 26.58 -4.00 9.33
N LEU A 88 25.48 -4.61 8.89
CA LEU A 88 24.17 -4.52 9.55
C LEU A 88 23.79 -5.77 10.36
N GLY A 89 24.59 -6.85 10.28
CA GLY A 89 24.43 -8.06 11.08
C GLY A 89 23.24 -8.97 10.74
N ARG A 90 22.30 -8.55 9.88
CA ARG A 90 21.08 -9.32 9.55
C ARG A 90 20.72 -9.32 8.07
N ASP A 91 20.02 -10.37 7.65
CA ASP A 91 19.62 -10.56 6.25
C ASP A 91 18.49 -9.59 5.83
N ASP A 92 17.49 -9.37 6.67
CA ASP A 92 16.39 -8.42 6.42
C ASP A 92 16.91 -6.98 6.28
N LEU A 93 17.83 -6.57 7.16
CA LEU A 93 18.50 -5.28 7.08
C LEU A 93 19.38 -5.15 5.83
N SER A 94 20.06 -6.22 5.42
CA SER A 94 20.87 -6.20 4.19
C SER A 94 20.03 -6.07 2.91
N VAL A 95 18.82 -6.63 2.90
CA VAL A 95 17.88 -6.52 1.78
C VAL A 95 17.31 -5.11 1.71
N VAL A 96 16.82 -4.57 2.83
CA VAL A 96 16.21 -3.22 2.82
C VAL A 96 17.24 -2.13 2.56
N SER A 97 18.49 -2.32 3.00
CA SER A 97 19.56 -1.37 2.71
C SER A 97 19.87 -1.27 1.22
N TYR A 98 19.51 -2.27 0.41
CA TYR A 98 19.71 -2.21 -1.05
C TYR A 98 19.06 -0.98 -1.68
N HIS A 99 17.88 -0.60 -1.18
CA HIS A 99 17.17 0.60 -1.62
C HIS A 99 17.57 1.84 -0.81
N MET A 100 17.69 1.70 0.51
CA MET A 100 17.95 2.85 1.41
C MET A 100 19.40 3.34 1.40
N GLY A 101 20.34 2.46 1.08
CA GLY A 101 21.75 2.60 1.42
C GLY A 101 22.05 2.17 2.86
N VAL A 102 23.20 1.53 3.08
CA VAL A 102 23.66 1.05 4.40
C VAL A 102 23.75 2.20 5.40
N GLY A 103 24.38 3.33 5.03
CA GLY A 103 24.54 4.46 5.96
C GLY A 103 23.23 5.07 6.43
N ASN A 104 22.25 5.23 5.53
CA ASN A 104 20.93 5.73 5.92
C ASN A 104 20.21 4.77 6.87
N LEU A 105 20.32 3.46 6.65
CA LEU A 105 19.72 2.47 7.53
C LEU A 105 20.44 2.42 8.88
N THR A 106 21.76 2.54 8.91
CA THR A 106 22.54 2.68 10.17
C THR A 106 22.05 3.89 10.97
N ASP A 107 21.87 5.06 10.35
CA ASP A 107 21.32 6.23 11.04
C ASP A 107 19.92 5.95 11.64
N VAL A 108 19.07 5.20 10.94
CA VAL A 108 17.73 4.81 11.44
C VAL A 108 17.87 3.89 12.66
N LEU A 109 18.75 2.89 12.59
CA LEU A 109 18.99 1.93 13.68
C LEU A 109 19.57 2.61 14.92
N ASP A 110 20.51 3.54 14.74
CA ASP A 110 21.10 4.35 15.82
C ASP A 110 20.02 5.16 16.55
N LEU A 111 19.09 5.77 15.79
CA LEU A 111 17.94 6.50 16.35
C LEU A 111 16.90 5.57 17.00
N TYR A 112 16.79 4.33 16.52
CA TYR A 112 15.92 3.31 17.10
C TYR A 112 16.46 2.82 18.46
N GLY A 113 17.79 2.67 18.56
CA GLY A 113 18.52 2.39 19.80
C GLY A 113 18.47 0.93 20.26
N ASP A 114 18.35 -0.01 19.33
CA ASP A 114 18.45 -1.45 19.56
C ASP A 114 19.22 -2.10 18.40
N ASP A 115 20.44 -2.55 18.69
CA ASP A 115 21.37 -3.10 17.70
C ASP A 115 20.92 -4.48 17.17
N ASP A 116 20.03 -5.16 17.87
CA ASP A 116 19.52 -6.49 17.49
C ASP A 116 18.19 -6.43 16.73
N ALA A 117 17.63 -5.22 16.56
CA ALA A 117 16.32 -5.01 15.97
C ALA A 117 16.24 -5.52 14.52
N SER A 118 15.20 -6.31 14.24
CA SER A 118 14.80 -6.63 12.87
C SER A 118 14.21 -5.42 12.15
N TYR A 119 14.23 -5.45 10.81
CA TYR A 119 13.57 -4.39 10.04
C TYR A 119 12.07 -4.31 10.35
N ALA A 120 11.42 -5.47 10.55
CA ALA A 120 10.01 -5.52 10.93
C ALA A 120 9.74 -4.80 12.25
N GLN A 121 10.59 -5.00 13.26
CA GLN A 121 10.50 -4.28 14.53
C GLN A 121 10.67 -2.78 14.32
N VAL A 122 11.72 -2.35 13.62
CA VAL A 122 11.95 -0.92 13.33
C VAL A 122 10.75 -0.31 12.60
N TYR A 123 10.24 -0.99 11.57
CA TYR A 123 9.12 -0.53 10.75
C TYR A 123 7.82 -0.39 11.54
N PHE A 124 7.41 -1.42 12.29
CA PHE A 124 6.12 -1.40 13.00
C PHE A 124 6.16 -0.70 14.36
N ASP A 125 7.30 -0.69 15.05
CA ASP A 125 7.44 -0.06 16.37
C ASP A 125 7.68 1.46 16.24
N SER A 126 8.33 1.92 15.17
CA SER A 126 8.55 3.34 14.91
C SER A 126 7.29 4.04 14.41
N SER A 127 6.83 5.03 15.19
CA SER A 127 5.60 5.77 14.94
C SER A 127 5.75 7.25 15.33
N PRO A 128 4.77 8.11 15.01
CA PRO A 128 4.73 9.48 15.50
C PRO A 128 4.78 9.61 17.04
N ARG A 129 4.48 8.54 17.79
CA ARG A 129 4.43 8.54 19.25
C ARG A 129 5.51 7.67 19.91
N ASN A 130 6.03 6.66 19.22
CA ASN A 130 7.03 5.73 19.73
C ASN A 130 8.27 5.73 18.81
N LYS A 131 9.48 5.76 19.39
CA LYS A 131 10.75 5.85 18.62
C LYS A 131 10.70 6.94 17.54
N GLN A 132 10.24 8.13 17.93
CA GLN A 132 9.84 9.20 17.01
C GLN A 132 10.97 9.67 16.08
N ASP A 133 12.20 9.70 16.57
CA ASP A 133 13.33 10.16 15.74
C ASP A 133 13.69 9.13 14.66
N ALA A 134 13.65 7.84 14.99
CA ALA A 134 13.77 6.76 14.01
C ALA A 134 12.65 6.84 12.97
N TYR A 135 11.40 7.05 13.41
CA TYR A 135 10.26 7.25 12.52
C TYR A 135 10.47 8.43 11.55
N ARG A 136 10.86 9.61 12.06
CA ARG A 136 11.09 10.81 11.24
C ARG A 136 12.19 10.58 10.20
N LYS A 137 13.29 9.93 10.60
CA LYS A 137 14.38 9.59 9.68
C LYS A 137 13.89 8.60 8.62
N LEU A 138 13.21 7.53 9.01
CA LEU A 138 12.71 6.51 8.08
C LEU A 138 11.78 7.10 7.01
N VAL A 139 10.81 7.92 7.43
CA VAL A 139 9.87 8.59 6.51
C VAL A 139 10.59 9.60 5.60
N SER A 140 11.68 10.22 6.08
CA SER A 140 12.44 11.19 5.27
C SER A 140 13.23 10.57 4.12
N LEU A 141 13.41 9.24 4.09
CA LEU A 141 14.16 8.56 3.02
C LEU A 141 13.42 8.50 1.68
N GLY A 142 12.09 8.71 1.68
CA GLY A 142 11.29 8.78 0.45
C GLY A 142 11.26 7.48 -0.39
N ASP A 143 10.62 7.58 -1.56
CA ASP A 143 10.67 6.61 -2.67
C ASP A 143 10.47 5.14 -2.26
N ASP A 144 9.39 4.80 -1.54
CA ASP A 144 9.09 3.43 -1.14
C ASP A 144 10.17 2.71 -0.29
N SER A 145 11.19 3.42 0.19
CA SER A 145 12.33 2.85 0.91
C SER A 145 11.89 2.00 2.12
N GLN A 146 11.24 2.64 3.08
CA GLN A 146 9.89 2.27 3.44
C GLN A 146 9.48 0.80 3.48
N THR A 147 8.98 0.38 2.32
CA THR A 147 8.23 -0.83 2.05
C THR A 147 9.04 -1.80 1.20
N TYR A 148 10.32 -1.50 0.92
CA TYR A 148 11.15 -2.27 0.00
C TYR A 148 11.25 -3.75 0.39
N LEU A 149 11.44 -4.06 1.68
CA LEU A 149 11.47 -5.45 2.15
C LEU A 149 10.18 -6.21 1.82
N TRP A 150 9.03 -5.55 2.01
CA TRP A 150 7.71 -6.12 1.73
C TRP A 150 7.50 -6.33 0.23
N ARG A 151 7.96 -5.39 -0.59
CA ARG A 151 7.90 -5.48 -2.06
C ARG A 151 8.76 -6.63 -2.59
N VAL A 152 9.96 -6.84 -2.02
CA VAL A 152 10.81 -7.98 -2.36
C VAL A 152 10.14 -9.30 -1.94
N GLY A 153 9.54 -9.35 -0.76
CA GLY A 153 8.76 -10.51 -0.30
C GLY A 153 7.59 -10.82 -1.24
N ALA A 154 6.77 -9.83 -1.58
CA ALA A 154 5.66 -9.98 -2.51
C ALA A 154 6.13 -10.47 -3.90
N ALA A 155 7.26 -9.97 -4.40
CA ALA A 155 7.84 -10.45 -5.67
C ALA A 155 8.27 -11.93 -5.58
N GLN A 156 8.82 -12.37 -4.44
CA GLN A 156 9.14 -13.77 -4.20
C GLN A 156 7.87 -14.64 -4.19
N ASP A 157 6.82 -14.17 -3.53
CA ASP A 157 5.53 -14.89 -3.44
C ASP A 157 4.86 -14.99 -4.81
N ILE A 158 4.82 -13.90 -5.59
CA ILE A 158 4.34 -13.90 -6.99
C ILE A 158 5.13 -14.92 -7.83
N MET A 159 6.45 -14.93 -7.71
CA MET A 159 7.29 -15.88 -8.44
C MET A 159 7.11 -17.32 -7.97
N ALA A 160 6.79 -17.55 -6.70
CA ALA A 160 6.48 -18.87 -6.17
C ALA A 160 5.11 -19.35 -6.67
N LEU A 161 4.12 -18.47 -6.64
CA LEU A 161 2.77 -18.74 -7.13
C LEU A 161 2.77 -19.00 -8.63
N TRP A 162 3.49 -18.21 -9.43
CA TRP A 162 3.68 -18.47 -10.86
C TRP A 162 4.23 -19.87 -11.17
N ARG A 163 5.07 -20.44 -10.29
CA ARG A 163 5.63 -21.80 -10.48
C ARG A 163 4.73 -22.92 -9.96
N SER A 164 3.94 -22.64 -8.93
CA SER A 164 3.19 -23.65 -8.18
C SER A 164 1.70 -23.67 -8.54
N ASP A 165 1.09 -22.49 -8.68
CA ASP A 165 -0.30 -22.29 -9.08
C ASP A 165 -0.48 -21.05 -9.98
N PRO A 166 -0.18 -21.16 -11.29
CA PRO A 166 -0.37 -20.06 -12.23
C PRO A 166 -1.83 -19.61 -12.38
N ALA A 167 -2.80 -20.47 -12.04
CA ALA A 167 -4.22 -20.14 -12.16
C ALA A 167 -4.65 -19.23 -11.00
N ASP A 168 -4.19 -19.50 -9.79
CA ASP A 168 -4.42 -18.61 -8.66
C ASP A 168 -3.73 -17.25 -8.84
N LEU A 169 -2.52 -17.21 -9.41
CA LEU A 169 -1.87 -15.93 -9.75
C LEU A 169 -2.70 -15.12 -10.75
N GLN A 170 -3.29 -15.76 -11.77
CA GLN A 170 -4.19 -15.08 -12.71
C GLN A 170 -5.46 -14.57 -12.03
N ARG A 171 -6.04 -15.37 -11.11
CA ARG A 171 -7.20 -14.94 -10.30
C ARG A 171 -6.87 -13.70 -9.47
N LEU A 172 -5.75 -13.70 -8.75
CA LEU A 172 -5.29 -12.55 -7.98
C LEU A 172 -5.02 -11.33 -8.87
N GLN A 173 -4.41 -11.53 -10.04
CA GLN A 173 -4.20 -10.45 -11.00
C GLN A 173 -5.53 -9.82 -11.42
N THR A 174 -6.55 -10.63 -11.76
CA THR A 174 -7.88 -10.11 -12.08
C THR A 174 -8.44 -9.27 -10.94
N LEU A 175 -8.43 -9.79 -9.69
CA LEU A 175 -8.93 -9.05 -8.52
C LEU A 175 -8.16 -7.75 -8.24
N HIS A 176 -6.84 -7.72 -8.50
CA HIS A 176 -6.04 -6.50 -8.40
C HIS A 176 -6.34 -5.48 -9.52
N ASP A 177 -6.71 -5.95 -10.71
CA ASP A 177 -6.98 -5.12 -11.89
C ASP A 177 -8.41 -4.55 -11.89
N GLU A 178 -9.37 -5.15 -11.17
CA GLU A 178 -10.75 -4.65 -11.07
C GLU A 178 -10.82 -3.23 -10.50
N LYS A 179 -10.04 -2.95 -9.43
CA LYS A 179 -10.05 -1.66 -8.74
C LYS A 179 -8.68 -1.23 -8.24
N ASN A 180 -8.43 0.08 -8.30
CA ASN A 180 -7.19 0.70 -7.85
C ASN A 180 -6.84 0.43 -6.37
N SER A 181 -7.83 0.14 -5.51
CA SER A 181 -7.63 -0.20 -4.10
C SER A 181 -7.13 -1.64 -3.88
N ALA A 182 -7.31 -2.54 -4.86
CA ALA A 182 -7.20 -3.98 -4.70
C ALA A 182 -8.09 -4.59 -3.60
N GLU A 183 -9.19 -3.92 -3.25
CA GLU A 183 -10.09 -4.34 -2.17
C GLU A 183 -10.77 -5.70 -2.40
N GLU A 184 -10.95 -6.09 -3.65
CA GLU A 184 -11.55 -7.38 -4.01
C GLU A 184 -10.60 -8.56 -3.77
N VAL A 185 -9.32 -8.30 -3.57
CA VAL A 185 -8.39 -9.32 -3.06
C VAL A 185 -8.71 -9.66 -1.61
N LEU A 186 -9.12 -8.67 -0.82
CA LEU A 186 -9.48 -8.86 0.59
C LEU A 186 -10.89 -9.44 0.74
N ARG A 187 -11.82 -9.01 -0.12
CA ARG A 187 -13.25 -9.34 -0.04
C ARG A 187 -13.81 -9.61 -1.45
N PRO A 188 -13.45 -10.75 -2.07
CA PRO A 188 -13.92 -11.08 -3.42
C PRO A 188 -15.43 -11.35 -3.41
N GLU A 189 -16.11 -10.94 -4.49
CA GLU A 189 -17.57 -11.14 -4.66
C GLU A 189 -17.97 -12.61 -4.49
N SER A 190 -17.14 -13.55 -4.95
CA SER A 190 -17.43 -14.98 -4.89
C SER A 190 -17.59 -15.54 -3.47
N ASP A 191 -16.97 -14.90 -2.48
CA ASP A 191 -16.91 -15.38 -1.10
C ASP A 191 -17.41 -14.33 -0.08
N THR A 192 -17.94 -13.20 -0.55
CA THR A 192 -18.43 -12.12 0.30
C THR A 192 -19.92 -11.92 0.10
N GLU A 193 -20.67 -12.03 1.18
CA GLU A 193 -22.11 -11.82 1.17
C GLU A 193 -22.45 -10.36 0.87
N VAL A 194 -23.34 -10.17 -0.11
CA VAL A 194 -23.88 -8.89 -0.54
C VAL A 194 -25.24 -8.67 0.12
N LEU A 195 -25.46 -7.46 0.62
CA LEU A 195 -26.72 -6.95 1.12
C LEU A 195 -27.55 -6.54 -0.09
N GLU A 196 -28.44 -7.41 -0.54
CA GLU A 196 -29.15 -7.23 -1.81
C GLU A 196 -30.19 -6.10 -1.72
N ASP A 197 -30.90 -5.99 -0.61
CA ASP A 197 -31.97 -5.02 -0.41
C ASP A 197 -32.07 -4.56 1.06
N GLY A 198 -33.03 -3.67 1.34
CA GLY A 198 -33.25 -3.17 2.70
C GLY A 198 -33.70 -4.24 3.72
N GLU A 199 -34.33 -5.35 3.28
CA GLU A 199 -34.67 -6.47 4.19
C GLU A 199 -33.40 -7.22 4.58
N ALA A 200 -32.44 -7.40 3.65
CA ALA A 200 -31.14 -7.97 3.95
C ALA A 200 -30.34 -7.11 4.97
N LEU A 201 -30.44 -5.78 4.89
CA LEU A 201 -29.87 -4.89 5.91
C LEU A 201 -30.52 -5.11 7.28
N GLU A 202 -31.85 -5.11 7.34
CA GLU A 202 -32.61 -5.33 8.58
C GLU A 202 -32.27 -6.68 9.24
N ASP A 203 -32.19 -7.75 8.44
CA ASP A 203 -31.80 -9.09 8.88
C ASP A 203 -30.35 -9.14 9.38
N ALA A 204 -29.43 -8.43 8.73
CA ALA A 204 -28.04 -8.34 9.16
C ALA A 204 -27.90 -7.60 10.50
N TYR A 205 -28.70 -6.56 10.77
CA TYR A 205 -28.76 -5.97 12.11
C TYR A 205 -29.40 -6.92 13.13
N ALA A 206 -30.47 -7.61 12.77
CA ALA A 206 -31.18 -8.52 13.68
C ALA A 206 -30.32 -9.73 14.11
N SER A 207 -29.33 -10.09 13.29
CA SER A 207 -28.37 -11.18 13.54
C SER A 207 -27.03 -10.72 14.13
N ASP A 208 -26.87 -9.41 14.42
CA ASP A 208 -25.61 -8.77 14.84
C ASP A 208 -24.46 -8.89 13.81
N ASP A 209 -24.78 -9.26 12.56
CA ASP A 209 -23.83 -9.25 11.44
C ASP A 209 -23.51 -7.81 11.00
N LEU A 210 -24.43 -6.86 11.20
CA LEU A 210 -24.18 -5.43 11.17
C LEU A 210 -24.40 -4.80 12.55
N LEU A 211 -23.51 -3.88 12.92
CA LEU A 211 -23.59 -3.08 14.12
C LEU A 211 -23.81 -1.61 13.77
N ALA A 212 -24.77 -0.98 14.44
CA ALA A 212 -25.08 0.42 14.25
C ALA A 212 -23.94 1.34 14.73
N LEU A 213 -23.75 2.46 14.05
CA LEU A 213 -22.82 3.51 14.46
C LEU A 213 -23.41 4.30 15.66
N ASP A 214 -23.01 3.92 16.87
CA ASP A 214 -23.39 4.68 18.07
C ASP A 214 -22.65 6.02 18.15
N ALA A 215 -23.40 7.13 18.12
CA ALA A 215 -22.82 8.48 18.02
C ALA A 215 -21.92 8.85 19.22
N GLU A 216 -22.25 8.39 20.44
CA GLU A 216 -21.44 8.65 21.63
C GLU A 216 -20.11 7.90 21.55
N ARG A 217 -20.15 6.63 21.17
CA ARG A 217 -18.97 5.79 20.93
C ARG A 217 -18.08 6.36 19.83
N MET A 218 -18.68 6.78 18.71
CA MET A 218 -17.96 7.40 17.59
C MET A 218 -17.26 8.69 18.05
N ALA A 219 -17.96 9.57 18.76
CA ALA A 219 -17.36 10.78 19.33
C ALA A 219 -16.25 10.45 20.35
N GLY A 220 -16.47 9.41 21.17
CA GLY A 220 -15.49 8.86 22.11
C GLY A 220 -14.21 8.36 21.43
N ALA A 221 -14.30 7.90 20.18
CA ALA A 221 -13.16 7.53 19.33
C ALA A 221 -12.55 8.70 18.55
N GLY A 222 -13.14 9.90 18.56
CA GLY A 222 -12.68 11.03 17.74
C GLY A 222 -13.22 10.98 16.30
N LEU A 223 -14.39 10.38 16.11
CA LEU A 223 -15.11 10.29 14.85
C LEU A 223 -16.40 11.10 14.91
N ARG A 224 -16.92 11.48 13.76
CA ARG A 224 -18.25 12.08 13.59
C ARG A 224 -18.94 11.42 12.41
N ILE A 225 -20.19 11.00 12.60
CA ILE A 225 -21.06 10.55 11.51
C ILE A 225 -21.51 11.80 10.76
N ASP A 226 -21.36 11.81 9.44
CA ASP A 226 -21.85 12.90 8.63
C ASP A 226 -23.39 13.00 8.69
N GLU A 227 -23.92 14.22 8.64
CA GLU A 227 -25.36 14.44 8.80
C GLU A 227 -26.15 13.95 7.59
N ASP A 228 -25.53 14.01 6.41
CA ASP A 228 -26.12 13.61 5.12
C ASP A 228 -25.93 12.10 4.84
N MET A 229 -25.25 11.35 5.74
CA MET A 229 -25.08 9.90 5.57
C MET A 229 -26.45 9.21 5.62
N GLY A 230 -26.82 8.57 4.50
CA GLY A 230 -28.12 7.91 4.31
C GLY A 230 -29.21 8.84 3.74
N GLU A 231 -28.86 9.98 3.15
CA GLU A 231 -29.83 10.97 2.65
C GLU A 231 -30.83 10.42 1.61
N LEU A 232 -30.46 9.41 0.83
CA LEU A 232 -31.34 8.80 -0.18
C LEU A 232 -32.30 7.76 0.41
N ALA A 233 -32.26 7.52 1.72
CA ALA A 233 -33.09 6.50 2.36
C ALA A 233 -34.59 6.77 2.19
N GLU A 234 -34.99 8.05 2.26
CA GLU A 234 -36.38 8.45 2.11
C GLU A 234 -36.94 8.13 0.71
N ASP A 235 -36.11 8.22 -0.34
CA ASP A 235 -36.50 7.89 -1.71
C ASP A 235 -36.77 6.38 -1.90
N LEU A 236 -36.26 5.55 -0.97
CA LEU A 236 -36.43 4.10 -0.93
C LEU A 236 -37.45 3.66 0.13
N ASP A 237 -38.21 4.59 0.71
CA ASP A 237 -39.14 4.32 1.82
C ASP A 237 -38.46 3.64 3.04
N ARG A 238 -37.19 3.98 3.32
CA ARG A 238 -36.39 3.46 4.46
C ARG A 238 -35.97 4.57 5.43
N GLU A 239 -35.59 4.17 6.63
CA GLU A 239 -35.01 5.07 7.63
C GLU A 239 -33.51 5.29 7.36
N THR A 240 -33.01 6.51 7.55
CA THR A 240 -31.60 6.88 7.37
C THR A 240 -30.65 6.02 8.21
N GLU A 241 -31.08 5.66 9.43
CA GLU A 241 -30.34 4.83 10.37
C GLU A 241 -29.98 3.44 9.82
N LEU A 242 -30.77 2.91 8.87
CA LEU A 242 -30.52 1.61 8.24
C LEU A 242 -29.15 1.57 7.54
N TYR A 243 -28.72 2.70 6.99
CA TYR A 243 -27.46 2.84 6.24
C TYR A 243 -26.27 3.28 7.12
N ARG A 244 -26.45 3.33 8.45
CA ARG A 244 -25.45 3.76 9.43
C ARG A 244 -24.94 2.60 10.26
N GLY A 245 -24.36 1.60 9.59
CA GLY A 245 -23.79 0.43 10.23
C GLY A 245 -22.69 -0.22 9.44
N LEU A 246 -21.94 -1.08 10.13
CA LEU A 246 -20.80 -1.81 9.59
C LEU A 246 -20.74 -3.20 10.20
N ARG A 247 -20.11 -4.14 9.48
CA ARG A 247 -19.78 -5.44 10.07
C ARG A 247 -18.80 -5.25 11.24
N PRO A 248 -18.81 -6.13 12.27
CA PRO A 248 -18.04 -5.93 13.50
C PRO A 248 -16.56 -5.60 13.29
N GLN A 249 -15.87 -6.29 12.38
CA GLN A 249 -14.46 -6.05 12.08
C GLN A 249 -14.24 -4.65 11.47
N ALA A 250 -15.15 -4.21 10.61
CA ALA A 250 -15.07 -2.89 9.97
C ALA A 250 -15.34 -1.76 10.98
N LEU A 251 -16.33 -1.92 11.86
CA LEU A 251 -16.57 -0.99 12.95
C LEU A 251 -15.38 -0.90 13.91
N ALA A 252 -14.82 -2.04 14.30
CA ALA A 252 -13.65 -2.10 15.17
C ALA A 252 -12.44 -1.37 14.56
N THR A 253 -12.21 -1.59 13.27
CA THR A 253 -11.14 -0.93 12.50
C THR A 253 -11.35 0.57 12.44
N LEU A 254 -12.57 1.03 12.12
CA LEU A 254 -12.92 2.44 12.09
C LEU A 254 -12.68 3.13 13.44
N LEU A 255 -13.14 2.52 14.54
CA LEU A 255 -12.94 3.03 15.91
C LEU A 255 -11.47 3.07 16.31
N TYR A 256 -10.69 2.04 15.94
CA TYR A 256 -9.24 2.01 16.14
C TYR A 256 -8.57 3.17 15.40
N MET A 257 -8.89 3.35 14.12
CA MET A 257 -8.32 4.42 13.29
C MET A 257 -8.64 5.80 13.84
N GLY A 258 -9.90 6.07 14.20
CA GLY A 258 -10.30 7.34 14.82
C GLY A 258 -9.52 7.61 16.11
N THR A 259 -9.47 6.60 16.99
CA THR A 259 -8.82 6.73 18.30
C THR A 259 -7.33 6.99 18.14
N ALA A 260 -6.66 6.24 17.27
CA ALA A 260 -5.23 6.38 17.02
C ALA A 260 -4.91 7.73 16.33
N ALA A 261 -5.73 8.16 15.37
CA ALA A 261 -5.54 9.44 14.67
C ALA A 261 -5.65 10.61 15.64
N ARG A 262 -6.68 10.61 16.50
CA ARG A 262 -6.85 11.61 17.56
C ARG A 262 -5.67 11.58 18.54
N GLN A 263 -5.21 10.40 18.94
CA GLN A 263 -4.07 10.27 19.84
C GLN A 263 -2.77 10.81 19.22
N ILE A 264 -2.52 10.58 17.93
CA ILE A 264 -1.31 11.04 17.25
C ILE A 264 -1.36 12.54 16.99
N ALA A 265 -2.46 13.05 16.42
CA ALA A 265 -2.57 14.43 15.99
C ALA A 265 -3.02 15.41 17.09
N GLY A 266 -3.68 14.91 18.14
CA GLY A 266 -4.37 15.76 19.11
C GLY A 266 -5.55 16.53 18.52
N ALA A 267 -6.11 16.06 17.39
CA ALA A 267 -7.19 16.71 16.65
C ALA A 267 -8.28 15.70 16.27
N ASP A 268 -9.53 16.14 16.38
CA ASP A 268 -10.75 15.41 16.05
C ASP A 268 -11.79 16.39 15.47
N PRO A 269 -12.87 15.89 14.83
CA PRO A 269 -13.08 14.50 14.42
C PRO A 269 -12.51 14.19 13.02
N LEU A 270 -12.33 12.91 12.70
CA LEU A 270 -12.45 12.44 11.31
C LEU A 270 -13.95 12.23 11.02
N VAL A 271 -14.39 12.58 9.81
CA VAL A 271 -15.81 12.55 9.44
C VAL A 271 -16.06 11.30 8.60
N VAL A 272 -16.98 10.45 9.02
CA VAL A 272 -17.40 9.25 8.29
C VAL A 272 -18.58 9.63 7.42
N THR A 273 -18.48 9.42 6.11
CA THR A 273 -19.47 9.90 5.12
C THR A 273 -20.30 8.79 4.50
N SER A 274 -19.80 7.56 4.47
CA SER A 274 -20.51 6.40 3.92
C SER A 274 -20.14 5.12 4.69
N THR A 275 -21.08 4.18 4.81
CA THR A 275 -20.91 2.86 5.43
C THR A 275 -21.68 1.78 4.65
N ALA A 276 -22.29 0.79 5.31
CA ALA A 276 -23.05 -0.26 4.64
C ALA A 276 -24.23 0.32 3.85
N ARG A 277 -24.49 -0.25 2.67
CA ARG A 277 -25.68 0.01 1.86
C ARG A 277 -26.18 -1.28 1.22
N ASP A 278 -27.37 -1.27 0.64
CA ASP A 278 -27.87 -2.34 -0.22
C ASP A 278 -27.74 -1.97 -1.70
N LEU A 279 -28.16 -2.87 -2.61
CA LEU A 279 -28.07 -2.62 -4.05
C LEU A 279 -29.05 -1.54 -4.53
N ASP A 280 -30.22 -1.39 -3.90
CA ASP A 280 -31.20 -0.36 -4.27
C ASP A 280 -30.65 1.04 -3.93
N TYR A 281 -30.03 1.18 -2.76
CA TYR A 281 -29.34 2.43 -2.36
C TYR A 281 -28.11 2.69 -3.23
N GLN A 282 -27.36 1.64 -3.59
CA GLN A 282 -26.25 1.77 -4.55
C GLN A 282 -26.74 2.31 -5.90
N GLU A 283 -27.86 1.82 -6.41
CA GLU A 283 -28.45 2.29 -7.67
C GLU A 283 -28.92 3.75 -7.55
N ALA A 284 -29.59 4.11 -6.45
CA ALA A 284 -30.04 5.49 -6.21
C ALA A 284 -28.88 6.50 -6.22
N ILE A 285 -27.74 6.18 -5.61
CA ILE A 285 -26.54 7.04 -5.66
C ILE A 285 -26.05 7.25 -7.10
N ILE A 286 -26.07 6.19 -7.93
CA ILE A 286 -25.63 6.27 -9.33
C ILE A 286 -26.57 7.15 -10.13
N GLU A 287 -27.88 7.03 -9.88
CA GLU A 287 -28.90 7.84 -10.54
C GLU A 287 -28.81 9.33 -10.16
N ASP A 288 -28.44 9.65 -8.92
CA ASP A 288 -28.18 11.02 -8.47
C ASP A 288 -26.89 11.63 -9.06
N GLY A 289 -26.09 10.82 -9.76
CA GLY A 289 -24.94 11.27 -10.54
C GLY A 289 -23.65 11.40 -9.74
N ASN A 290 -23.54 10.69 -8.63
CA ASN A 290 -22.30 10.59 -7.87
C ASN A 290 -21.20 9.91 -8.72
N PRO A 291 -20.09 10.59 -9.02
CA PRO A 291 -19.06 10.06 -9.90
C PRO A 291 -18.20 8.96 -9.26
N GLU A 292 -18.25 8.79 -7.94
CA GLU A 292 -17.59 7.72 -7.18
C GLU A 292 -18.43 6.44 -7.10
N ALA A 293 -19.70 6.46 -7.51
CA ALA A 293 -20.57 5.29 -7.50
C ALA A 293 -20.37 4.41 -8.75
N THR A 294 -20.32 3.10 -8.54
CA THR A 294 -20.12 2.10 -9.59
C THR A 294 -21.31 1.17 -9.72
N ARG A 295 -21.59 0.71 -10.94
CA ARG A 295 -22.57 -0.36 -11.24
C ARG A 295 -21.99 -1.76 -11.04
N ASP A 296 -20.67 -1.84 -10.92
CA ASP A 296 -19.96 -3.08 -10.63
C ASP A 296 -20.01 -3.34 -9.10
N TYR A 297 -19.60 -4.53 -8.66
CA TYR A 297 -19.60 -4.93 -7.25
C TYR A 297 -19.00 -3.83 -6.36
N SER A 298 -19.71 -3.41 -5.31
CA SER A 298 -19.27 -2.34 -4.39
C SER A 298 -19.10 -2.88 -2.98
N LEU A 299 -17.97 -2.60 -2.33
CA LEU A 299 -17.74 -3.18 -1.00
C LEU A 299 -18.58 -2.53 0.10
N HIS A 300 -19.18 -1.36 -0.16
CA HIS A 300 -20.23 -0.82 0.70
C HIS A 300 -21.46 -1.74 0.77
N THR A 301 -21.75 -2.52 -0.28
CA THR A 301 -22.87 -3.48 -0.26
C THR A 301 -22.56 -4.74 0.54
N THR A 302 -21.42 -4.81 1.21
CA THR A 302 -21.03 -5.94 2.07
C THR A 302 -20.93 -5.55 3.54
N GLY A 303 -20.96 -4.24 3.85
CA GLY A 303 -20.74 -3.71 5.20
C GLY A 303 -19.28 -3.79 5.70
N PHE A 304 -18.32 -4.15 4.85
CA PHE A 304 -16.89 -4.15 5.19
C PHE A 304 -16.17 -2.84 4.84
N SER A 305 -16.86 -1.86 4.25
CA SER A 305 -16.24 -0.61 3.80
C SER A 305 -16.90 0.64 4.36
N PHE A 306 -16.09 1.67 4.50
CA PHE A 306 -16.51 3.00 4.94
C PHE A 306 -15.65 4.08 4.29
N ASP A 307 -16.22 5.28 4.23
CA ASP A 307 -15.57 6.45 3.66
C ASP A 307 -15.28 7.51 4.73
N ILE A 308 -14.10 8.10 4.65
CA ILE A 308 -13.68 9.23 5.49
C ILE A 308 -13.53 10.49 4.65
N GLU A 309 -14.18 11.59 5.04
CA GLU A 309 -14.07 12.88 4.35
C GLU A 309 -12.61 13.33 4.25
N ARG A 310 -12.17 13.75 3.06
CA ARG A 310 -10.82 14.30 2.82
C ARG A 310 -10.70 15.76 3.25
N ARG A 311 -11.31 16.11 4.37
CA ARG A 311 -11.17 17.41 5.02
C ARG A 311 -10.69 17.22 6.44
N TYR A 312 -9.50 17.76 6.69
CA TYR A 312 -8.82 17.61 7.96
C TYR A 312 -8.75 18.96 8.67
N ARG A 313 -8.82 18.94 10.01
CA ARG A 313 -8.65 20.13 10.84
C ARG A 313 -7.23 20.69 10.82
N SER A 314 -6.25 19.86 10.50
CA SER A 314 -4.84 20.24 10.42
C SER A 314 -4.04 19.27 9.55
N GLU A 315 -2.88 19.71 9.11
CA GLU A 315 -1.89 18.84 8.45
C GLU A 315 -1.43 17.69 9.37
N ALA A 316 -1.34 17.93 10.68
CA ALA A 316 -1.02 16.88 11.64
C ALA A 316 -2.08 15.76 11.64
N GLN A 317 -3.36 16.10 11.50
CA GLN A 317 -4.44 15.12 11.41
C GLN A 317 -4.37 14.33 10.09
N SER A 318 -4.09 14.99 8.96
CA SER A 318 -3.94 14.28 7.69
C SER A 318 -2.73 13.34 7.69
N LEU A 319 -1.60 13.76 8.26
CA LEU A 319 -0.40 12.92 8.37
C LEU A 319 -0.60 11.75 9.35
N ALA A 320 -1.34 11.97 10.45
CA ALA A 320 -1.69 10.90 11.38
C ALA A 320 -2.60 9.86 10.74
N PHE A 321 -3.59 10.29 9.95
CA PHE A 321 -4.47 9.38 9.23
C PHE A 321 -3.72 8.62 8.13
N GLN A 322 -2.88 9.31 7.35
CA GLN A 322 -2.02 8.65 6.35
C GLN A 322 -1.10 7.59 6.98
N PHE A 323 -0.48 7.90 8.13
CA PHE A 323 0.32 6.93 8.87
C PHE A 323 -0.49 5.67 9.19
N LEU A 324 -1.74 5.80 9.63
CA LEU A 324 -2.58 4.64 9.96
C LEU A 324 -2.95 3.84 8.71
N LEU A 325 -3.30 4.52 7.61
CA LEU A 325 -3.60 3.87 6.34
C LEU A 325 -2.42 3.00 5.88
N ASP A 326 -1.21 3.55 5.88
CA ASP A 326 0.00 2.85 5.45
C ASP A 326 0.31 1.63 6.34
N ARG A 327 0.16 1.78 7.67
CA ARG A 327 0.45 0.71 8.64
C ARG A 327 -0.55 -0.42 8.57
N LEU A 328 -1.84 -0.10 8.53
CA LEU A 328 -2.89 -1.11 8.48
C LEU A 328 -2.90 -1.85 7.15
N GLN A 329 -2.62 -1.16 6.03
CA GLN A 329 -2.47 -1.80 4.73
C GLN A 329 -1.26 -2.75 4.71
N SER A 330 -0.14 -2.36 5.32
CA SER A 330 1.06 -3.23 5.42
C SER A 330 0.85 -4.49 6.27
N LEU A 331 -0.16 -4.48 7.15
CA LEU A 331 -0.59 -5.65 7.93
C LEU A 331 -1.69 -6.45 7.22
N ASN A 332 -2.07 -6.08 5.99
CA ASN A 332 -3.19 -6.65 5.25
C ASN A 332 -4.55 -6.48 5.94
N LEU A 333 -4.67 -5.58 6.92
CA LEU A 333 -5.90 -5.33 7.66
C LEU A 333 -6.93 -4.55 6.82
N ILE A 334 -6.44 -3.69 5.93
CA ILE A 334 -7.28 -2.84 5.06
C ILE A 334 -6.70 -2.72 3.65
N ALA A 335 -7.58 -2.44 2.70
CA ALA A 335 -7.28 -1.79 1.44
C ALA A 335 -7.84 -0.37 1.50
N TRP A 336 -7.21 0.59 0.82
CA TRP A 336 -7.73 1.95 0.73
C TRP A 336 -7.40 2.60 -0.60
N VAL A 337 -8.23 3.55 -1.01
CA VAL A 337 -7.99 4.39 -2.17
C VAL A 337 -8.42 5.82 -1.90
N ARG A 338 -7.72 6.75 -2.53
CA ARG A 338 -8.06 8.16 -2.49
C ARG A 338 -9.05 8.50 -3.60
N GLU A 339 -10.24 8.90 -3.21
CA GLU A 339 -11.26 9.46 -4.10
C GLU A 339 -11.25 10.99 -4.04
N PRO A 340 -11.95 11.72 -4.93
CA PRO A 340 -11.97 13.18 -4.93
C PRO A 340 -12.33 13.82 -3.57
N ALA A 341 -13.41 13.35 -2.94
CA ALA A 341 -13.95 13.89 -1.69
C ALA A 341 -13.68 13.03 -0.45
N ALA A 342 -13.40 11.73 -0.60
CA ALA A 342 -13.25 10.78 0.50
C ALA A 342 -12.02 9.88 0.37
N ILE A 343 -11.61 9.28 1.48
CA ILE A 343 -10.75 8.09 1.49
C ILE A 343 -11.67 6.89 1.68
N HIS A 344 -11.74 6.05 0.67
CA HIS A 344 -12.45 4.78 0.73
C HIS A 344 -11.56 3.74 1.41
N VAL A 345 -12.11 3.03 2.40
CA VAL A 345 -11.41 1.99 3.15
C VAL A 345 -12.26 0.72 3.14
N THR A 346 -11.64 -0.39 2.74
CA THR A 346 -12.22 -1.74 2.83
C THR A 346 -11.44 -2.56 3.84
N VAL A 347 -12.15 -3.23 4.76
CA VAL A 347 -11.53 -4.04 5.82
C VAL A 347 -11.43 -5.51 5.42
N GLY A 348 -10.21 -6.04 5.49
CA GLY A 348 -9.90 -7.42 5.17
C GLY A 348 -10.28 -8.41 6.26
N PRO A 349 -10.07 -9.71 6.02
CA PRO A 349 -10.34 -10.77 7.00
C PRO A 349 -9.58 -10.59 8.33
N GLU A 350 -8.34 -10.11 8.26
CA GLU A 350 -7.49 -9.89 9.43
C GLU A 350 -8.01 -8.79 10.36
N GLY A 351 -8.99 -7.98 9.94
CA GLY A 351 -9.66 -7.01 10.80
C GLY A 351 -10.31 -7.63 12.05
N GLU A 352 -10.51 -8.96 12.08
CA GLU A 352 -10.91 -9.71 13.27
C GLU A 352 -9.97 -9.50 14.47
N GLU A 353 -8.69 -9.25 14.23
CA GLU A 353 -7.71 -8.96 15.29
C GLU A 353 -8.06 -7.72 16.11
N LEU A 354 -8.86 -6.80 15.55
CA LEU A 354 -9.29 -5.56 16.20
C LEU A 354 -10.60 -5.70 16.98
N LEU A 355 -11.29 -6.85 16.96
CA LEU A 355 -12.59 -6.99 17.63
C LEU A 355 -12.55 -6.69 19.13
N GLY A 356 -11.41 -6.86 19.80
CA GLY A 356 -11.24 -6.44 21.21
C GLY A 356 -11.46 -4.94 21.45
N VAL A 357 -11.37 -4.10 20.41
CA VAL A 357 -11.74 -2.67 20.46
C VAL A 357 -13.25 -2.50 20.72
N LEU A 358 -14.07 -3.45 20.28
CA LEU A 358 -15.51 -3.41 20.51
C LEU A 358 -15.87 -3.59 22.00
N GLU A 359 -15.06 -4.34 22.75
CA GLU A 359 -15.26 -4.66 24.16
C GLU A 359 -14.70 -3.59 25.12
N ALA A 360 -13.78 -2.74 24.63
CA ALA A 360 -13.01 -1.80 25.45
C ALA A 360 -13.65 -0.41 25.64
N GLY A 361 -14.77 -0.15 24.96
CA GLY A 361 -15.61 1.05 25.11
C GLY A 361 -16.91 0.70 25.81
#